data_AF-M1BJ71-F1
#
_entry.id   AF-M1BJ71-F1
#
_cell.length_a   1.000
_cell.length_b   1.000
_cell.length_c   1.000
_cell.angle_alpha   90.00
_cell.angle_beta   90.00
_cell.angle_gamma   90.00
#
_symmetry.space_group_name_H-M   'P 1'
#
loop_
_entity.id
_entity.type
_entity.pdbx_description
1 polymer ?
#
loop_
_entity_poly.entity_id
_entity_poly.type
_entity_poly.pdbx_seq_one_letter_code
_entity_poly.pdbx_strand_id
1 'polypeptide(L)'
;MKNMLTSHVLSPKSFQWLRPKRDEEADHLHRFIYNQCSNQILVINLREVTRYYCGNVIRNMIFSKRSLFGIVEEEKEIDALFTILEYVYSFSISDYLPWLSVFDLDGHKAILKKAYATANKTY
;
A
#
# COMPACT_ATOMS: atom_id res chain seq x y z
N MET A 1 13.40 -12.57 -13.48
CA MET A 1 12.53 -12.41 -12.29
C MET A 1 11.07 -12.78 -12.52
N LYS A 2 10.44 -12.40 -13.65
CA LYS A 2 9.02 -12.72 -13.95
C LYS A 2 8.64 -14.18 -13.65
N ASN A 3 9.38 -15.14 -14.21
CA ASN A 3 9.08 -16.56 -14.04
C ASN A 3 9.10 -17.01 -12.57
N MET A 4 10.09 -16.54 -11.80
CA MET A 4 10.20 -16.84 -10.37
C MET A 4 9.00 -16.29 -9.58
N LEU A 5 8.58 -15.05 -9.87
CA LEU A 5 7.41 -14.46 -9.24
C LEU A 5 6.15 -15.28 -9.54
N THR A 6 5.93 -15.65 -10.81
CA THR A 6 4.74 -16.40 -11.21
C THR A 6 4.73 -17.83 -10.68
N SER A 7 5.88 -18.51 -10.61
CA SER A 7 5.94 -19.92 -10.19
C SER A 7 6.07 -20.11 -8.68
N HIS A 8 6.70 -19.17 -7.96
CA HIS A 8 7.02 -19.34 -6.54
C HIS A 8 6.36 -18.32 -5.61
N VAL A 9 6.17 -17.07 -6.02
CA VAL A 9 5.63 -16.02 -5.12
C VAL A 9 4.11 -15.90 -5.26
N LEU A 10 3.64 -15.81 -6.50
CA LEU A 10 2.25 -15.58 -6.88
C LEU A 10 1.58 -16.84 -7.43
N SER A 11 2.10 -18.02 -7.09
CA SER A 11 1.51 -19.28 -7.52
C SER A 11 0.31 -19.67 -6.64
N PRO A 12 -0.64 -20.48 -7.15
CA PRO A 12 -1.77 -20.96 -6.35
C PRO A 12 -1.34 -21.65 -5.05
N LYS A 13 -0.25 -22.43 -5.10
CA LYS A 13 0.32 -23.10 -3.93
C LYS A 13 0.78 -22.10 -2.87
N SER A 14 1.48 -21.04 -3.27
CA SER A 14 1.94 -20.00 -2.35
C SER A 14 0.79 -19.20 -1.77
N PHE A 15 -0.23 -18.89 -2.57
CA PHE A 15 -1.46 -18.26 -2.07
C PHE A 15 -2.26 -19.15 -1.12
N GLN A 16 -2.22 -20.47 -1.28
CA GLN A 16 -2.82 -21.40 -0.33
C GLN A 16 -2.02 -21.45 0.98
N TRP A 17 -0.69 -21.49 0.89
CA TRP A 17 0.20 -21.47 2.04
C TRP A 17 0.08 -20.16 2.86
N LEU A 18 -0.07 -19.02 2.18
CA LEU A 18 -0.25 -17.70 2.80
C LEU A 18 -1.70 -17.38 3.16
N ARG A 19 -2.65 -18.30 2.97
CA ARG A 19 -4.06 -18.09 3.32
C ARG A 19 -4.25 -17.63 4.78
N PRO A 20 -3.63 -18.28 5.80
CA PRO A 20 -3.84 -17.88 7.19
C PRO A 20 -3.44 -16.42 7.47
N LYS A 21 -2.41 -15.90 6.77
CA LYS A 21 -1.99 -14.50 6.88
C LYS A 21 -3.03 -13.52 6.33
N ARG A 22 -3.71 -13.88 5.24
CA ARG A 22 -4.78 -13.04 4.68
C ARG A 22 -6.03 -13.08 5.54
N ASP A 23 -6.35 -14.24 6.09
CA ASP A 23 -7.49 -14.41 6.99
C ASP A 23 -7.27 -13.59 8.28
N GLU A 24 -6.05 -13.59 8.83
CA GLU A 24 -5.64 -12.72 9.95
C GLU A 24 -5.87 -11.23 9.66
N GLU A 25 -5.47 -10.73 8.48
CA GLU A 25 -5.71 -9.33 8.11
C GLU A 25 -7.19 -9.02 7.86
N ALA A 26 -7.98 -9.99 7.39
CA ALA A 26 -9.41 -9.83 7.22
C ALA A 26 -10.13 -9.73 8.57
N ASP A 27 -9.69 -10.51 9.56
CA ASP A 27 -10.18 -10.43 10.94
C ASP A 27 -9.85 -9.07 11.57
N HIS A 28 -8.65 -8.53 11.34
CA HIS A 28 -8.29 -7.19 11.79
C HIS A 28 -9.17 -6.10 11.17
N LEU A 29 -9.42 -6.17 9.86
CA LEU A 29 -10.35 -5.26 9.17
C LEU A 29 -11.77 -5.35 9.75
N HIS A 30 -12.28 -6.56 9.95
CA HIS A 30 -13.62 -6.78 10.51
C HIS A 30 -13.72 -6.19 11.93
N ARG A 31 -12.71 -6.45 12.77
CA ARG A 31 -12.64 -5.89 14.12
C ARG A 31 -12.57 -4.37 14.13
N PHE A 32 -11.81 -3.77 13.21
CA PHE A 32 -11.74 -2.32 13.05
C PHE A 32 -13.13 -1.74 12.73
N ILE A 33 -13.81 -2.26 11.71
CA ILE A 33 -15.15 -1.80 11.31
C ILE A 33 -16.15 -1.97 12.46
N TYR A 34 -16.15 -3.12 13.12
CA TYR A 34 -17.03 -3.38 14.27
C TYR A 34 -16.83 -2.36 15.40
N ASN A 35 -15.58 -2.01 15.72
CA ASN A 35 -15.27 -1.01 16.74
C ASN A 35 -15.72 0.39 16.32
N GLN A 36 -15.56 0.77 15.05
CA GLN A 36 -16.05 2.05 14.52
C GLN A 36 -17.58 2.16 14.66
N CYS A 37 -18.32 1.11 14.28
CA CYS A 37 -19.77 1.05 14.43
C CYS A 37 -20.20 1.10 15.91
N SER A 38 -19.51 0.36 16.79
CA SER A 38 -19.80 0.33 18.23
C SER A 38 -19.57 1.69 18.89
N ASN A 39 -18.60 2.45 18.42
CA ASN A 39 -18.29 3.81 18.89
C ASN A 39 -19.17 4.90 18.23
N GLN A 40 -20.23 4.52 17.51
CA GLN A 40 -21.15 5.42 16.81
C GLN A 40 -20.48 6.31 15.74
N ILE A 41 -19.31 5.91 15.22
CA ILE A 41 -18.69 6.57 14.07
C ILE A 41 -19.46 6.13 12.82
N LEU A 42 -20.36 7.00 12.36
CA LEU A 42 -21.34 6.74 11.30
C LEU A 42 -20.76 6.76 9.88
N VAL A 43 -19.54 7.28 9.69
CA VAL A 43 -18.94 7.46 8.37
C VAL A 43 -17.56 6.81 8.36
N ILE A 44 -17.40 5.79 7.50
CA ILE A 44 -16.13 5.09 7.30
C ILE A 44 -15.59 5.46 5.92
N ASN A 45 -14.35 5.96 5.87
CA ASN A 45 -13.66 6.22 4.61
C ASN A 45 -13.21 4.89 3.98
N LEU A 46 -14.02 4.37 3.05
CA LEU A 46 -13.75 3.06 2.42
C LEU A 46 -12.43 3.03 1.66
N ARG A 47 -12.02 4.15 1.04
CA ARG A 47 -10.74 4.25 0.32
C ARG A 47 -9.58 3.99 1.27
N GLU A 48 -9.58 4.68 2.41
CA GLU A 48 -8.54 4.58 3.42
C GLU A 48 -8.48 3.18 4.01
N VAL A 49 -9.62 2.65 4.45
CA VAL A 49 -9.71 1.30 5.05
C VAL A 49 -9.24 0.21 4.08
N THR A 50 -9.60 0.34 2.80
CA THR A 50 -9.19 -0.63 1.77
C THR A 50 -7.70 -0.51 1.47
N ARG A 51 -7.15 0.71 1.43
CA ARG A 51 -5.70 0.94 1.27
C ARG A 51 -4.92 0.27 2.41
N TYR A 52 -5.37 0.43 3.66
CA TYR A 52 -4.74 -0.19 4.82
C TYR A 52 -4.82 -1.72 4.77
N TYR A 53 -6.00 -2.28 4.47
CA TYR A 53 -6.15 -3.73 4.33
C TYR A 53 -5.20 -4.29 3.26
N CYS A 54 -5.21 -3.72 2.05
CA CYS A 54 -4.36 -4.18 0.95
C CYS A 54 -2.86 -4.05 1.28
N GLY A 55 -2.45 -2.94 1.89
CA GLY A 55 -1.07 -2.71 2.31
C GLY A 55 -0.61 -3.73 3.35
N ASN A 56 -1.43 -3.97 4.37
CA ASN A 56 -1.11 -4.92 5.44
C ASN A 56 -1.10 -6.37 4.96
N VAL A 57 -2.03 -6.77 4.09
CA VAL A 57 -2.03 -8.10 3.46
C VAL A 57 -0.71 -8.37 2.74
N ILE A 58 -0.27 -7.44 1.89
CA ILE A 58 0.99 -7.59 1.13
C ILE A 58 2.18 -7.62 2.10
N ARG A 59 2.21 -6.73 3.10
CA ARG A 59 3.31 -6.64 4.07
C ARG A 59 3.42 -7.90 4.93
N ASN A 60 2.30 -8.46 5.40
CA ASN A 60 2.26 -9.69 6.18
C ASN A 60 2.62 -10.91 5.32
N MET A 61 2.16 -10.97 4.07
CA MET A 61 2.52 -12.04 3.14
C MET A 61 4.01 -12.07 2.76
N ILE A 62 4.62 -10.91 2.52
CA ILE A 62 6.02 -10.82 2.03
C ILE A 62 7.01 -10.80 3.20
N PHE A 63 6.73 -10.02 4.25
CA PHE A 63 7.68 -9.77 5.33
C PHE A 63 7.29 -10.42 6.66
N SER A 64 6.14 -11.13 6.72
CA SER A 64 5.61 -11.69 7.97
C SER A 64 5.47 -10.67 9.10
N LYS A 65 5.32 -9.37 8.77
CA LYS A 65 5.05 -8.31 9.73
C LYS A 65 3.56 -8.32 10.10
N ARG A 66 3.27 -8.04 11.37
CA ARG A 66 1.90 -7.98 11.90
C ARG A 66 1.10 -6.82 11.29
N SER A 67 -0.23 -6.92 11.35
CA SER A 67 -1.17 -5.85 11.00
C SER A 67 -0.99 -4.58 11.83
N LEU A 68 -1.18 -3.44 11.16
CA LEU A 68 -0.85 -2.11 11.67
C LEU A 68 -2.10 -1.24 11.86
N PHE A 69 -3.30 -1.86 11.82
CA PHE A 69 -4.56 -1.15 12.01
C PHE A 69 -4.54 -0.35 13.32
N GLY A 70 -4.57 0.98 13.22
CA GLY A 70 -4.57 1.91 14.35
C GLY A 70 -3.19 2.45 14.77
N ILE A 71 -2.11 2.19 14.03
CA ILE A 71 -0.78 2.77 14.27
C ILE A 71 -0.54 3.92 13.28
N VAL A 72 -0.68 5.16 13.77
CA VAL A 72 -0.62 6.41 12.98
C VAL A 72 0.66 6.57 12.15
N GLU A 73 1.79 6.07 12.64
CA GLU A 73 3.08 6.19 11.93
C GLU A 73 3.14 5.29 10.69
N GLU A 74 2.50 4.12 10.76
CA GLU A 74 2.50 3.13 9.69
C GLU A 74 1.39 3.40 8.66
N GLU A 75 0.31 4.11 9.06
CA GLU A 75 -0.69 4.67 8.13
C GLU A 75 -0.03 5.62 7.11
N LYS A 76 0.95 6.42 7.54
CA LYS A 76 1.71 7.32 6.65
C LYS A 76 2.56 6.58 5.63
N GLU A 77 3.08 5.41 5.98
CA GLU A 77 3.86 4.57 5.05
C GLU A 77 2.95 4.01 3.95
N ILE A 78 1.77 3.53 4.33
CA ILE A 78 0.79 3.01 3.37
C ILE A 78 0.28 4.13 2.47
N ASP A 79 -0.03 5.30 3.02
CA ASP A 79 -0.46 6.45 2.21
C ASP A 79 0.65 6.93 1.26
N ALA A 80 1.91 6.90 1.70
CA ALA A 80 3.05 7.17 0.84
C ALA A 80 3.19 6.14 -0.31
N LEU A 81 2.95 4.85 -0.06
CA LEU A 81 2.91 3.82 -1.11
C LEU A 81 1.80 4.09 -2.13
N PHE A 82 0.61 4.47 -1.69
CA PHE A 82 -0.49 4.81 -2.60
C PHE A 82 -0.24 6.13 -3.35
N THR A 83 0.47 7.08 -2.76
CA THR A 83 0.96 8.28 -3.45
C THR A 83 1.94 7.89 -4.56
N ILE A 84 2.88 6.98 -4.30
CA ILE A 84 3.78 6.47 -5.33
C ILE A 84 2.98 5.84 -6.47
N LEU A 85 2.02 4.96 -6.16
CA LEU A 85 1.16 4.34 -7.17
C LEU A 85 0.42 5.39 -8.00
N GLU A 86 -0.19 6.39 -7.36
CA GLU A 86 -0.92 7.46 -8.04
C GLU A 86 -0.03 8.23 -9.03
N TYR A 87 1.19 8.57 -8.64
CA TYR A 87 2.11 9.36 -9.48
C TYR A 87 2.93 8.53 -10.47
N VAL A 88 3.03 7.22 -10.29
CA VAL A 88 3.58 6.31 -11.32
C VAL A 88 2.62 6.16 -12.50
N TYR A 89 1.31 6.26 -12.25
CA TYR A 89 0.29 6.17 -13.29
C TYR A 89 -0.25 7.54 -13.73
N SER A 90 0.26 8.64 -13.18
CA SER A 90 -0.13 9.97 -13.60
C SER A 90 0.58 10.38 -14.90
N PHE A 91 -0.12 11.15 -15.72
CA PHE A 91 0.43 11.71 -16.95
C PHE A 91 1.49 12.78 -16.62
N SER A 92 2.71 12.66 -17.15
CA SER A 92 3.67 13.75 -17.15
C SER A 92 4.00 14.21 -18.58
N ILE A 93 4.18 15.52 -18.75
CA ILE A 93 4.71 16.10 -20.00
C ILE A 93 6.09 15.49 -20.32
N SER A 94 6.85 15.16 -19.28
CA SER A 94 8.18 14.58 -19.41
C SER A 94 8.20 13.15 -19.94
N ASP A 95 7.06 12.43 -19.90
CA ASP A 95 6.94 11.10 -20.51
C ASP A 95 7.02 11.16 -22.04
N TYR A 96 6.60 12.29 -22.63
CA TYR A 96 6.61 12.53 -24.08
C TYR A 96 7.81 13.36 -24.52
N LEU A 97 8.27 14.27 -23.67
CA LEU A 97 9.41 15.15 -23.90
C LEU A 97 10.47 14.94 -22.81
N PRO A 98 11.31 13.88 -22.90
CA PRO A 98 12.21 13.48 -21.81
C PRO A 98 13.18 14.56 -21.33
N TRP A 99 13.57 15.47 -22.22
CA TRP A 99 14.47 16.59 -21.89
C TRP A 99 13.83 17.62 -20.93
N LEU A 100 12.48 17.70 -20.90
CA LEU A 100 11.76 18.54 -19.93
C LEU A 100 11.77 17.97 -18.52
N SER A 101 12.16 16.71 -18.35
CA SER A 101 12.14 16.05 -17.05
C SER A 101 13.03 16.75 -16.01
N VAL A 102 14.08 17.47 -16.43
CA VAL A 102 14.97 18.22 -15.53
C VAL A 102 14.22 19.32 -14.77
N PHE A 103 13.18 19.90 -15.38
CA PHE A 103 12.42 21.00 -14.79
C PHE A 103 11.36 20.54 -13.79
N ASP A 104 11.00 19.25 -13.78
CA ASP A 104 9.93 18.69 -12.94
C ASP A 104 8.64 19.53 -13.01
N LEU A 105 8.20 19.86 -14.23
CA LEU A 105 7.08 20.80 -14.48
C LEU A 105 5.79 20.41 -13.75
N ASP A 106 5.55 19.11 -13.64
CA ASP A 106 4.36 18.55 -12.97
C ASP A 106 4.58 18.30 -11.46
N GLY A 107 5.81 18.52 -10.96
CA GLY A 107 6.20 18.24 -9.56
C GLY A 107 6.28 16.75 -9.20
N HIS A 108 6.09 15.85 -10.18
CA HIS A 108 6.01 14.41 -9.98
C HIS A 108 7.28 13.85 -9.35
N LYS A 109 8.47 14.30 -9.77
CA LYS A 109 9.73 13.79 -9.23
C LYS A 109 9.90 14.18 -7.77
N ALA A 110 9.58 15.43 -7.41
CA ALA A 110 9.63 15.89 -6.02
C ALA A 110 8.64 15.11 -5.12
N ILE A 111 7.41 14.90 -5.59
CA ILE A 111 6.37 14.16 -4.86
C ILE A 111 6.78 12.69 -4.67
N LEU A 112 7.20 12.02 -5.75
CA LEU A 112 7.67 10.64 -5.70
C LEU A 112 8.88 10.49 -4.77
N LYS A 113 9.84 11.42 -4.80
CA LYS A 113 11.01 11.39 -3.92
C LYS A 113 10.61 11.50 -2.44
N LYS A 114 9.67 12.39 -2.11
CA LYS A 114 9.16 12.54 -0.74
C LYS A 114 8.40 11.29 -0.29
N ALA A 115 7.47 10.81 -1.11
CA ALA A 115 6.68 9.61 -0.82
C ALA A 115 7.58 8.37 -0.66
N TYR A 116 8.58 8.21 -1.53
CA TYR A 116 9.58 7.15 -1.42
C TYR A 116 10.37 7.22 -0.12
N ALA A 117 10.83 8.41 0.29
CA ALA A 117 11.54 8.58 1.56
C ALA A 117 10.65 8.24 2.77
N THR A 118 9.35 8.53 2.71
CA THR A 118 8.39 8.15 3.75
C THR A 118 8.13 6.64 3.76
N ALA A 119 7.93 6.01 2.60
CA ALA A 119 7.65 4.57 2.49
C ALA A 119 8.85 3.69 2.89
N ASN A 120 10.09 4.19 2.74
CA ASN A 120 11.31 3.46 3.09
C ASN A 120 11.82 3.70 4.52
N LYS A 121 11.11 4.46 5.35
CA LYS A 121 11.61 4.87 6.68
C LYS A 121 11.66 3.73 7.71
N THR A 122 11.25 2.51 7.32
CA THR A 122 10.99 1.35 8.20
C THR A 122 11.81 0.11 7.85
N TYR A 123 12.88 0.28 7.07
CA TYR A 123 13.92 -0.72 6.83
C TYR A 123 15.28 -0.22 7.33
#